data_AF-A0A1D2M2V0-F1
#
_entry.id   AF-A0A1D2M2V0-F1
#
_cell.length_a   1.000
_cell.length_b   1.000
_cell.length_c   1.000
_cell.angle_alpha   90.00
_cell.angle_beta   90.00
_cell.angle_gamma   90.00
#
_symmetry.space_group_name_H-M   'P 1'
#
loop_
_entity.id
_entity.type
_entity.pdbx_description
1 polymer ?
#
loop_
_entity_poly.entity_id
_entity_poly.type
_entity_poly.pdbx_seq_one_letter_code
_entity_poly.pdbx_strand_id
1 'polypeptide(L)' 'MDPQYLKHPDDVEALLYGFKKVVDLYENTRSLNTPIFPKPVPGCENLRFKSDSYYRCVIRQFSGSLYHHVGTCVLRKV' A
#
# COMPACT_ATOMS: atom_id res chain seq x y z
N MET A 1 -2.85 13.96 17.36
CA MET A 1 -2.61 12.51 17.37
C MET A 1 -1.61 12.22 16.26
N ASP A 2 -0.50 11.54 16.57
CA ASP A 2 0.47 11.08 15.58
C ASP A 2 0.51 9.54 15.62
N PRO A 3 -0.11 8.85 14.65
CA PRO A 3 -0.16 7.40 14.60
C PRO A 3 1.14 6.76 14.09
N GLN A 4 2.11 7.54 13.61
CA GLN A 4 3.37 7.05 13.06
C GLN A 4 3.20 6.00 11.94
N TYR A 5 2.22 6.20 11.04
CA TYR A 5 1.97 5.28 9.93
C TYR A 5 3.23 5.04 9.09
N LEU A 6 3.44 3.78 8.68
CA LEU A 6 4.50 3.38 7.76
C LEU A 6 5.92 3.75 8.25
N LYS A 7 6.09 3.97 9.56
CA LYS A 7 7.38 4.23 10.20
C LYS A 7 8.17 2.93 10.33
N HIS A 8 7.50 1.82 10.65
CA HIS A 8 8.16 0.52 10.63
C HIS A 8 8.34 0.06 9.18
N PRO A 9 9.55 -0.36 8.76
CA PRO A 9 9.80 -0.73 7.36
C PRO A 9 8.88 -1.85 6.87
N ASP A 10 8.56 -2.82 7.74
CA ASP A 10 7.70 -3.95 7.40
C ASP A 10 6.28 -3.54 7.00
N ASP A 11 5.78 -2.39 7.47
CA ASP A 11 4.45 -1.90 7.09
C ASP A 11 4.36 -1.67 5.57
N VAL A 12 5.41 -1.07 4.99
CA VAL A 12 5.47 -0.77 3.55
C VAL A 12 5.69 -2.04 2.74
N GLU A 13 6.52 -2.96 3.22
CA GLU A 13 6.79 -4.22 2.50
C GLU A 13 5.59 -5.17 2.52
N ALA A 14 4.85 -5.23 3.64
CA ALA A 14 3.60 -5.99 3.71
C ALA A 14 2.55 -5.42 2.74
N LEU A 15 2.42 -4.09 2.69
CA LEU A 15 1.53 -3.43 1.73
C LEU A 15 1.98 -3.65 0.29
N LEU A 16 3.29 -3.63 -0.01
CA LEU A 16 3.83 -3.90 -1.35
C LEU A 16 3.47 -5.32 -1.81
N TYR A 17 3.63 -6.32 -0.93
CA TYR A 17 3.21 -7.69 -1.20
C TYR A 17 1.73 -7.76 -1.54
N GLY A 18 0.86 -7.16 -0.72
CA GLY A 18 -0.58 -7.10 -0.95
C GLY A 18 -0.94 -6.36 -2.25
N PHE A 19 -0.28 -5.25 -2.53
CA PHE A 19 -0.49 -4.45 -3.74
C PHE A 19 -0.22 -5.29 -4.99
N LYS A 20 0.90 -6.03 -5.03
CA LYS A 20 1.24 -6.91 -6.15
C LYS A 20 0.22 -8.03 -6.33
N LYS A 21 -0.36 -8.56 -5.24
CA LYS A 21 -1.46 -9.54 -5.31
C LYS A 21 -2.73 -8.94 -5.90
N VAL A 22 -3.08 -7.70 -5.57
CA VAL A 22 -4.23 -7.01 -6.18
C VAL A 22 -3.99 -6.77 -7.67
N VAL A 23 -2.79 -6.34 -8.07
CA VAL A 23 -2.45 -6.16 -9.50
C VAL A 23 -2.56 -7.50 -10.25
N ASP A 24 -1.97 -8.56 -9.69
CA ASP A 24 -2.04 -9.91 -10.27
C ASP A 24 -3.49 -10.40 -10.40
N LEU A 25 -4.33 -10.16 -9.38
CA LEU A 25 -5.75 -10.47 -9.43
C LEU A 25 -6.44 -9.77 -10.60
N TYR A 26 -6.24 -8.46 -10.76
CA TYR A 26 -6.89 -7.69 -11.82
C TYR A 26 -6.44 -8.10 -13.23
N GLU A 27 -5.14 -8.30 -13.41
CA GLU A 27 -4.54 -8.47 -14.74
C GLU A 27 -4.52 -9.92 -15.21
N ASN A 28 -4.39 -10.89 -14.29
CA ASN A 28 -4.17 -12.29 -14.63
C ASN A 28 -5.35 -13.20 -14.27
N THR A 29 -6.40 -12.70 -13.61
CA THR A 29 -7.62 -13.49 -13.38
C THR A 29 -8.56 -13.35 -14.57
N ARG A 30 -8.94 -14.48 -15.19
CA ARG A 30 -9.78 -14.54 -16.39
C ARG A 30 -11.10 -13.76 -16.30
N SER A 31 -11.72 -13.73 -15.11
CA SER A 31 -12.98 -13.01 -14.91
C SER A 31 -12.83 -11.48 -14.85
N LEU A 32 -11.64 -10.97 -14.54
CA LEU A 32 -11.35 -9.54 -14.48
C LEU A 32 -10.59 -9.08 -15.74
N ASN A 33 -9.44 -9.71 -16.02
CA ASN A 33 -8.58 -9.51 -17.19
C ASN A 33 -8.49 -8.04 -17.65
N THR A 34 -8.25 -7.14 -16.69
CA THR A 34 -8.28 -5.69 -16.90
C THR A 34 -6.99 -5.06 -16.39
N PRO A 35 -6.35 -4.17 -17.17
CA PRO A 35 -5.13 -3.51 -16.73
C PRO A 35 -5.43 -2.53 -15.59
N ILE A 36 -4.46 -2.35 -14.69
CA ILE A 36 -4.56 -1.26 -13.71
C ILE A 36 -4.49 0.10 -14.41
N PHE A 37 -5.10 1.12 -13.78
CA PHE A 37 -5.18 2.47 -14.31
C PHE A 37 -3.78 3.01 -14.67
N PRO A 38 -3.52 3.36 -15.95
CA PRO A 38 -2.17 3.64 -16.42
C PRO A 38 -1.66 5.04 -16.07
N LYS A 39 -2.52 5.92 -15.55
CA LYS A 39 -2.10 7.27 -15.16
C LYS A 39 -1.26 7.19 -13.87
N PRO A 40 -0.02 7.71 -13.88
CA PRO A 40 0.79 7.74 -12.67
C PRO A 40 0.12 8.51 -11.54
N VAL A 41 0.35 8.02 -10.32
CA VAL A 41 -0.06 8.70 -9.09
C VAL A 41 0.71 10.02 -8.93
N PRO A 42 0.03 11.12 -8.53
CA PRO A 42 0.68 12.38 -8.23
C PRO A 42 1.81 12.23 -7.19
N GLY A 43 3.02 12.65 -7.53
CA GLY A 43 4.23 12.50 -6.70
C GLY A 43 5.08 11.26 -7.01
N CYS A 44 4.59 10.34 -7.86
CA CYS A 44 5.28 9.11 -8.23
C CYS A 44 5.63 9.04 -9.74
N GLU A 45 5.50 10.14 -10.48
CA GLU A 45 5.62 10.21 -11.94
C GLU A 45 7.02 9.85 -12.45
N ASN A 46 8.05 10.13 -11.64
CA ASN A 46 9.45 9.89 -12.01
C ASN A 46 9.88 8.41 -11.84
N LEU A 47 9.00 7.55 -11.34
CA LEU A 47 9.29 6.15 -11.09
C LEU A 47 8.73 5.28 -12.21
N ARG A 48 9.45 4.21 -12.56
CA ARG A 48 9.00 3.26 -13.59
C ARG A 48 7.64 2.67 -13.18
N PHE A 49 6.62 2.85 -14.02
CA PHE A 49 5.29 2.30 -13.78
C PHE A 49 5.35 0.80 -13.48
N LYS A 50 4.56 0.35 -12.50
CA LYS A 50 4.51 -1.03 -11.97
C LYS A 50 5.81 -1.58 -11.34
N SER A 51 6.83 -0.75 -11.14
CA SER A 51 8.00 -1.17 -10.37
C SER A 51 7.70 -1.17 -8.87
N ASP A 52 8.49 -1.94 -8.11
CA ASP A 52 8.38 -1.94 -6.66
C ASP A 52 8.63 -0.54 -6.05
N SER A 53 9.52 0.27 -6.63
CA SER A 53 9.71 1.67 -6.17
C SER A 53 8.48 2.53 -6.42
N TYR A 54 7.85 2.40 -7.59
CA TYR A 54 6.58 3.07 -7.89
C TYR A 54 5.50 2.69 -6.87
N TYR A 55 5.30 1.39 -6.59
CA TYR A 55 4.31 0.96 -5.62
C TYR A 55 4.60 1.43 -4.20
N ARG A 56 5.87 1.44 -3.75
CA ARG A 56 6.23 2.02 -2.45
C ARG A 56 5.88 3.51 -2.37
N CYS A 57 6.09 4.26 -3.44
CA CYS A 57 5.67 5.66 -3.52
C CYS A 57 4.14 5.81 -3.40
N VAL A 58 3.37 5.01 -4.17
CA VAL A 58 1.91 4.99 -4.10
C VAL A 58 1.41 4.68 -2.70
N ILE A 59 1.99 3.67 -2.04
CA ILE A 59 1.66 3.29 -0.66
C ILE A 59 1.87 4.47 0.28
N ARG A 60 2.98 5.20 0.17
CA ARG A 60 3.25 6.35 1.05
C ARG A 60 2.34 7.54 0.77
N GLN A 61 1.90 7.73 -0.46
CA GLN A 61 1.07 8.87 -0.86
C GLN A 61 -0.40 8.69 -0.49
N PHE A 62 -0.92 7.46 -0.56
CA PHE A 62 -2.36 7.18 -0.43
C PHE A 62 -2.76 6.36 0.80
N SER A 63 -1.80 5.84 1.59
CA SER A 63 -2.16 5.13 2.81
C SER A 63 -2.85 6.06 3.80
N GLY A 64 -3.89 5.53 4.45
CA GLY A 64 -4.66 6.23 5.46
C GLY A 64 -5.26 5.26 6.47
N SER A 65 -6.01 5.81 7.42
CA SER A 65 -6.68 5.01 8.42
C SER A 65 -7.87 4.24 7.83
N LEU A 66 -8.07 3.01 8.30
CA LEU A 66 -9.33 2.27 8.18
C LEU A 66 -10.19 2.38 9.46
N TYR A 67 -9.89 3.34 10.33
CA TYR A 67 -10.57 3.62 11.60
C TYR A 67 -10.48 2.52 12.67
N HIS A 68 -9.57 1.55 12.52
CA HIS A 68 -9.34 0.45 13.47
C HIS A 68 -8.22 0.73 14.49
N HIS A 69 -8.13 1.94 15.04
CA HIS A 69 -7.11 2.29 16.03
C HIS A 69 -7.37 1.58 17.37
N VAL A 70 -6.34 0.93 17.91
CA VAL A 70 -6.39 0.24 19.21
C VAL A 70 -5.06 0.43 19.96
N GLY A 71 -5.01 0.03 21.23
CA GLY A 71 -3.75 -0.05 21.98
C GLY A 71 -3.32 1.22 22.73
N THR A 72 -4.19 2.23 22.85
CA THR A 72 -3.93 3.40 23.72
C THR A 72 -3.94 3.05 25.20
N CYS A 73 -4.73 2.04 25.60
CA CYS A 73 -4.73 1.41 26.93
C CYS A 73 -4.71 -0.12 26.78
N VAL A 74 -3.51 -0.68 26.58
CA VAL A 74 -3.33 -2.13 26.39
C VAL A 74 -3.51 -2.89 27.70
N LEU A 75 -4.09 -4.10 27.63
CA LEU A 75 -4.30 -4.98 28.79
C LEU A 75 -2.99 -5.30 29.54
N ARG A 76 -1.90 -5.46 28.81
CA ARG A 76 -0.56 -5.69 29.39
C ARG A 76 0.50 -5.05 28.51
N LYS A 77 1.42 -4.31 29.15
CA LYS A 77 2.76 -4.07 28.59
C LYS A 77 3.65 -5.21 29.07
N VAL A 78 4.15 -6.00 28.13
CA VAL A 78 5.22 -6.97 28.38
C VAL A 78 6.54 -6.22 28.24
#